data_AF-A0A1X1BKP4-F1
#
_entry.id   AF-A0A1X1BKP4-F1
#
_cell.length_a   1.000
_cell.length_b   1.000
_cell.length_c   1.000
_cell.angle_alpha   90.00
_cell.angle_beta   90.00
_cell.angle_gamma   90.00
#
_symmetry.space_group_name_H-M   'P 1'
#
loop_
_entity.id
_entity.type
_entity.pdbx_description
1 polymer ?
#
loop_
_entity_poly.entity_id
_entity_poly.type
_entity_poly.pdbx_seq_one_letter_code
_entity_poly.pdbx_strand_id
1 'polypeptide(L)' 'MGQAVSIAHSTRVPRKLGDKLNVFNHPMEHVKVLTPPSEPSTRISVCRCWRSAKFPICDNSHQILQEQGIKKTAI' A
#
# COMPACT_ATOMS: atom_id res chain seq x y z
N MET A 1 -1.90 25.23 -3.74
CA MET A 1 -3.01 24.54 -3.03
C MET A 1 -3.33 23.26 -3.80
N GLY A 2 -2.56 22.20 -3.57
CA GLY A 2 -2.72 20.92 -4.27
C GLY A 2 -3.76 20.08 -3.56
N GLN A 3 -4.84 19.75 -4.26
CA GLN A 3 -5.98 19.02 -3.71
C GLN A 3 -5.50 17.62 -3.27
N ALA A 4 -5.55 17.35 -1.97
CA ALA A 4 -5.54 15.99 -1.46
C ALA A 4 -6.85 15.36 -1.93
N VAL A 5 -6.80 14.67 -3.07
CA VAL A 5 -7.91 13.85 -3.55
C VAL A 5 -8.06 12.73 -2.53
N SER A 6 -8.96 12.94 -1.59
CA SER A 6 -9.50 11.92 -0.72
C SER A 6 -10.17 10.88 -1.61
N ILE A 7 -9.38 9.92 -2.10
CA ILE A 7 -9.91 8.73 -2.77
C ILE A 7 -10.68 7.98 -1.69
N ALA A 8 -11.98 8.27 -1.65
CA ALA A 8 -12.94 7.58 -0.83
C ALA A 8 -12.68 6.07 -0.92
N HIS A 9 -12.73 5.40 0.25
CA HIS A 9 -12.62 3.96 0.46
C HIS A 9 -13.69 3.18 -0.32
N SER A 10 -13.67 3.26 -1.65
CA SER A 10 -14.69 2.70 -2.52
C SER A 10 -14.46 1.21 -2.61
N THR A 11 -15.13 0.53 -1.68
CA THR A 11 -15.51 -0.88 -1.69
C THR A 11 -14.37 -1.89 -1.64
N ARG A 12 -14.51 -2.83 -0.70
CA ARG A 12 -13.75 -4.08 -0.61
C ARG A 12 -14.06 -4.95 -1.83
N VAL A 13 -13.70 -4.52 -3.04
CA VAL A 13 -13.83 -5.36 -4.23
C VAL A 13 -12.80 -6.47 -4.08
N PRO A 14 -13.23 -7.75 -3.99
CA PRO A 14 -12.30 -8.86 -3.94
C PRO A 14 -11.43 -8.85 -5.19
N ARG A 15 -10.11 -9.02 -5.01
CA ARG A 15 -9.21 -9.10 -6.17
C ARG A 15 -9.50 -10.39 -6.93
N LYS A 16 -9.58 -10.30 -8.25
CA LYS A 16 -9.67 -11.44 -9.16
C LYS A 16 -8.28 -11.77 -9.69
N LEU A 17 -8.09 -13.01 -10.10
CA LEU A 17 -6.88 -13.43 -10.79
C LEU A 17 -6.75 -12.63 -12.09
N GLY A 18 -5.62 -11.93 -12.27
CA GLY A 18 -5.37 -11.07 -13.43
C GLY A 18 -5.67 -9.58 -13.23
N ASP A 19 -6.22 -9.16 -12.10
CA ASP A 19 -6.41 -7.75 -11.80
C ASP A 19 -5.08 -7.00 -11.65
N LYS A 20 -5.03 -5.76 -12.15
CA LYS A 20 -3.88 -4.87 -11.92
C LYS A 20 -3.72 -4.62 -10.41
N LEU A 21 -2.50 -4.71 -9.90
CA LEU A 21 -2.23 -4.47 -8.47
C LEU A 21 -2.47 -3.01 -8.09
N ASN A 22 -1.93 -2.08 -8.89
CA ASN A 22 -2.06 -0.64 -8.69
C ASN A 22 -3.36 -0.09 -9.31
N VAL A 23 -4.50 -0.47 -8.74
CA VAL A 23 -5.82 0.02 -9.22
C VAL A 23 -6.00 1.51 -8.89
N PHE A 24 -5.41 1.97 -7.79
CA PHE A 24 -5.55 3.36 -7.31
C PHE A 24 -4.53 4.32 -7.93
N ASN A 25 -3.78 3.87 -8.94
CA ASN A 25 -2.79 4.67 -9.65
C ASN A 25 -1.80 5.41 -8.72
N HIS A 26 -1.39 4.74 -7.65
CA HIS A 26 -0.36 5.23 -6.76
C HIS A 26 0.96 5.43 -7.51
N PRO A 27 1.83 6.36 -7.07
CA PRO A 27 3.12 6.58 -7.73
C PRO A 27 3.94 5.29 -7.78
N MET A 28 4.72 5.12 -8.85
CA MET A 28 5.52 3.91 -9.06
C MET A 28 6.79 3.90 -8.20
N GLU A 29 7.27 5.08 -7.79
CA GLU A 29 8.46 5.26 -6.97
C GLU A 29 8.11 6.01 -5.68
N HIS A 30 8.63 5.54 -4.55
CA HIS A 30 8.50 6.21 -3.23
C HIS A 30 9.88 6.42 -2.64
N VAL A 31 10.53 7.51 -3.04
CA VAL A 31 11.81 7.90 -2.43
C VAL A 31 11.52 8.64 -1.13
N LYS A 32 12.07 8.16 -0.03
CA LYS A 32 12.16 8.92 1.23
C LYS A 32 13.63 9.15 1.51
N VAL A 33 14.08 10.40 1.39
CA VAL A 33 15.46 10.78 1.74
C VAL A 33 15.57 10.69 3.25
N LEU A 34 16.36 9.75 3.74
CA LEU A 34 16.69 9.61 5.16
C LEU A 34 18.01 10.36 5.39
N THR A 35 17.97 11.46 6.13
CA THR A 35 19.16 12.17 6.59
C THR A 35 19.89 11.39 7.70
N PRO A 36 21.20 11.61 7.89
CA PRO A 36 22.05 10.80 8.79
C PRO A 36 21.66 10.89 10.28
N PRO A 37 22.12 9.93 11.11
CA PRO A 37 21.39 9.46 12.28
C PRO A 37 21.77 10.25 13.53
N SER A 38 21.07 11.37 13.76
CA SER A 38 20.96 11.87 15.14
C SER A 38 19.81 11.22 15.91
N GLU A 39 18.95 10.46 15.22
CA GLU A 39 17.73 9.87 15.75
C GLU A 39 17.79 8.34 15.78
N PRO A 40 17.09 7.69 16.74
CA PRO A 40 17.04 6.23 16.84
C PRO A 40 16.41 5.60 15.60
N SER A 41 16.82 4.36 15.29
CA SER A 41 16.30 3.60 14.15
C SER A 41 14.77 3.44 14.24
N THR A 42 14.05 4.00 13.29
CA THR A 42 12.60 3.85 13.20
C THR A 42 12.24 2.70 12.27
N ARG A 43 11.49 1.72 12.78
CA ARG A 43 10.94 0.64 11.95
C ARG A 43 9.71 1.15 11.22
N ILE A 44 9.70 1.04 9.90
CA ILE A 44 8.56 1.38 9.05
C ILE A 44 8.07 0.14 8.30
N SER A 45 6.76 -0.06 8.26
CA SER A 45 6.13 -1.13 7.49
C SER A 45 5.67 -0.56 6.14
N VAL A 46 6.23 -1.08 5.05
CA VAL A 46 5.91 -0.61 3.69
C VAL A 46 4.80 -1.48 3.09
N CYS A 47 3.80 -0.83 2.48
CA CYS A 47 2.73 -1.50 1.77
C CYS A 47 3.26 -2.11 0.47
N ARG A 48 3.07 -3.42 0.31
CA ARG A 48 3.37 -4.16 -0.93
C ARG A 48 2.13 -4.73 -1.61
N CYS A 49 0.94 -4.53 -1.02
CA CYS A 49 -0.31 -5.04 -1.56
C CYS A 49 -1.06 -4.02 -2.41
N TRP A 50 -0.61 -2.76 -2.49
CA TRP A 50 -1.27 -1.68 -3.28
C TRP A 50 -2.74 -1.45 -2.89
N ARG A 51 -3.10 -1.74 -1.64
CA ARG A 51 -4.45 -1.51 -1.08
C ARG A 51 -4.43 -0.63 0.16
N SER A 52 -3.27 -0.11 0.56
CA SER A 52 -3.20 0.73 1.75
C SER A 52 -3.81 2.10 1.48
N ALA A 53 -4.66 2.56 2.39
CA ALA A 53 -5.16 3.93 2.39
C ALA A 53 -4.06 4.95 2.72
N LYS A 54 -3.00 4.51 3.42
CA LYS A 54 -1.85 5.33 3.82
C LYS A 54 -0.60 5.04 2.98
N PHE A 55 -0.78 4.66 1.72
CA PHE A 55 0.33 4.33 0.83
C PHE A 55 1.36 5.47 0.81
N PRO A 56 2.67 5.19 1.00
CA PRO A 56 3.38 3.90 0.91
C PRO A 56 3.41 3.05 2.20
N ILE A 57 2.83 3.52 3.30
CA ILE A 57 2.86 2.82 4.60
C ILE A 57 1.84 1.70 4.63
N CYS A 58 2.14 0.59 5.30
CA CYS A 58 1.22 -0.51 5.51
C CYS A 58 0.19 -0.18 6.61
N ASP A 59 -1.08 -0.38 6.30
CA ASP A 59 -2.25 -0.15 7.17
C ASP A 59 -3.01 -1.46 7.47
N ASN A 60 -2.35 -2.61 7.30
CA ASN A 60 -2.95 -3.94 7.45
C ASN A 60 -4.05 -4.32 6.43
N SER A 61 -4.33 -3.50 5.42
CA SER A 61 -5.31 -3.81 4.35
C SER A 61 -5.03 -5.13 3.59
N HIS A 62 -3.82 -5.68 3.71
CA HIS A 62 -3.48 -6.98 3.12
C HIS A 62 -4.11 -8.17 3.86
N GLN A 63 -4.56 -8.02 5.10
CA GLN A 63 -5.22 -9.10 5.84
C GLN A 63 -6.55 -9.47 5.19
N ILE A 64 -7.30 -8.48 4.72
CA ILE A 64 -8.56 -8.69 3.97
C ILE A 64 -8.29 -9.50 2.68
N LEU A 65 -7.15 -9.26 2.01
CA LEU A 65 -6.76 -10.05 0.84
C LEU A 65 -6.41 -11.50 1.21
N GLN A 66 -5.80 -11.72 2.37
CA GLN A 66 -5.48 -13.07 2.86
C GLN A 66 -6.75 -13.86 3.21
N GLU A 67 -7.74 -13.22 3.84
CA GLU A 67 -9.05 -13.80 4.11
C GLU A 67 -9.79 -14.20 2.82
N GLN A 68 -9.57 -13.46 1.73
CA GLN A 68 -10.09 -13.79 0.39
C GLN A 68 -9.33 -14.95 -0.28
N GLY A 69 -8.32 -15.53 0.36
CA GLY A 69 -7.47 -16.58 -0.22
C GLY A 69 -6.40 -16.06 -1.19
N ILE A 70 -6.24 -14.73 -1.29
CA ILE A 70 -5.30 -14.08 -2.21
C ILE A 70 -3.97 -13.94 -1.51
N LYS A 71 -3.18 -15.02 -1.59
CA LYS A 71 -1.83 -15.06 -1.04
C LYS A 71 -0.87 -14.37 -2.00
N LYS A 72 0.21 -13.80 -1.47
CA LYS A 72 1.40 -13.50 -2.27
C LYS A 72 2.03 -14.85 -2.62
N THR A 73 1.50 -15.54 -3.64
CA THR A 73 2.12 -16.77 -4.11
C THR A 73 3.52 -16.42 -4.60
N ALA A 74 4.53 -16.96 -3.90
CA ALA A 74 5.88 -17.03 -4.41
C ALA A 74 5.81 -17.90 -5.66
N ILE A 75 6.25 -17.33 -6.78
CA ILE A 75 6.65 -18.09 -7.96
C ILE A 75 7.87 -18.92 -7.55
#